data_AF-A0A6I1W1P8-F1
#
_entry.id   AF-A0A6I1W1P8-F1
#
_cell.length_a   1.000
_cell.length_b   1.000
_cell.length_c   1.000
_cell.angle_alpha   90.00
_cell.angle_beta   90.00
_cell.angle_gamma   90.00
#
_symmetry.space_group_name_H-M   'P 1'
#
loop_
_entity.id
_entity.type
_entity.pdbx_description
1 polymer ?
#
loop_
_entity_poly.entity_id
_entity_poly.type
_entity_poly.pdbx_seq_one_letter_code
_entity_poly.pdbx_strand_id
1 'polypeptide(L)' 'MSHTQASVSALLTCAEQRFQAAKNLLRSLSHMNAYSSDPHDLSAVCEATSLLLQEGCDVLGVLVLREV' A
#
# COMPACT_ATOMS: atom_id res chain seq x y z
N MET A 1 15.84 23.17 -3.06
CA MET A 1 15.34 21.80 -3.34
C MET A 1 15.47 20.95 -2.07
N SER A 2 14.68 21.24 -1.04
CA SER A 2 14.94 20.78 0.34
C SER A 2 13.69 20.18 0.97
N HIS A 3 13.26 19.03 0.47
CA HIS A 3 12.32 18.14 1.13
C HIS A 3 12.85 16.74 0.75
N THR A 4 13.25 15.83 1.61
CA THR A 4 12.64 15.45 2.88
C THR A 4 13.61 14.51 3.60
N GLN A 5 14.29 14.94 4.67
CA GLN A 5 14.85 13.98 5.63
C GLN A 5 13.71 13.49 6.53
N ALA A 6 12.83 12.65 5.97
CA ALA A 6 11.91 11.89 6.79
C ALA A 6 12.74 10.97 7.70
N SER A 7 12.42 10.95 8.99
CA SER A 7 13.05 10.04 9.94
C SER A 7 12.77 8.59 9.53
N VAL A 8 13.66 7.67 9.93
CA VAL A 8 13.46 6.23 9.73
C VAL A 8 12.11 5.79 10.30
N SER A 9 11.75 6.29 11.49
CA SER A 9 10.45 6.03 12.11
C SER A 9 9.26 6.49 11.26
N ALA A 10 9.33 7.69 10.68
CA ALA A 10 8.25 8.21 9.83
C ALA A 10 8.09 7.39 8.54
N LEU A 11 9.20 6.91 7.96
CA LEU A 11 9.18 6.04 6.79
C LEU A 11 8.62 4.65 7.13
N LEU A 12 9.00 4.06 8.27
CA LEU A 12 8.43 2.80 8.75
C LEU A 12 6.92 2.92 8.97
N THR A 13 6.46 3.96 9.69
CA THR A 13 5.04 4.22 9.88
C THR A 13 4.31 4.42 8.55
N CYS A 14 4.93 5.11 7.58
CA CYS A 14 4.36 5.28 6.25
C CYS A 14 4.17 3.93 5.54
N ALA A 15 5.20 3.08 5.50
CA ALA A 15 5.11 1.75 4.90
C ALA A 15 4.03 0.89 5.57
N GLU A 16 3.99 0.87 6.91
CA GLU A 16 2.96 0.18 7.69
C GLU A 16 1.55 0.65 7.34
N GLN A 17 1.34 1.95 7.18
CA GLN A 17 0.04 2.51 6.78
C GLN A 17 -0.39 2.03 5.40
N ARG A 18 0.54 1.95 4.43
CA ARG A 18 0.24 1.44 3.08
C ARG A 18 -0.14 -0.03 3.12
N PHE A 19 0.62 -0.86 3.85
CA PHE A 19 0.28 -2.27 4.03
C PHE A 19 -1.04 -2.47 4.77
N GLN A 20 -1.34 -1.64 5.76
CA GLN A 20 -2.60 -1.71 6.49
C GLN A 20 -3.79 -1.31 5.63
N ALA A 21 -3.65 -0.30 4.77
CA ALA A 21 -4.64 0.07 3.78
C ALA A 21 -4.88 -1.07 2.76
N ALA A 22 -3.82 -1.66 2.22
CA ALA A 22 -3.90 -2.81 1.31
C ALA A 22 -4.63 -4.01 1.96
N LYS A 23 -4.31 -4.33 3.23
CA LYS A 23 -5.01 -5.38 4.00
C LYS A 23 -6.49 -5.08 4.17
N ASN A 24 -6.86 -3.83 4.40
CA ASN A 24 -8.26 -3.45 4.53
C ASN A 24 -9.00 -3.59 3.19
N LEU A 25 -8.38 -3.23 2.07
CA LEU A 25 -8.96 -3.43 0.73
C LEU A 25 -9.13 -4.92 0.38
N LEU A 26 -8.13 -5.76 0.68
CA LEU A 26 -8.22 -7.22 0.51
C LEU A 26 -9.33 -7.84 1.36
N ARG A 27 -9.53 -7.33 2.59
CA ARG A 27 -10.66 -7.74 3.43
C ARG A 27 -11.99 -7.35 2.79
N SER A 28 -12.11 -6.12 2.29
CA SER A 28 -13.31 -5.70 1.56
C SER A 28 -13.59 -6.59 0.36
N LEU A 29 -12.56 -6.93 -0.43
CA LEU A 29 -12.66 -7.88 -1.55
C LEU A 29 -13.19 -9.25 -1.11
N SER A 30 -12.74 -9.77 0.04
CA SER A 30 -13.22 -11.07 0.54
C SER A 30 -14.71 -11.09 0.89
N HIS A 31 -15.32 -9.92 1.07
CA HIS A 31 -16.76 -9.75 1.31
C HIS A 31 -17.53 -9.37 0.04
N MET A 32 -16.85 -9.07 -1.08
CA MET A 32 -17.50 -8.76 -2.35
C MET A 32 -17.96 -10.06 -3.03
N ASN A 33 -19.24 -10.12 -3.38
CA ASN A 33 -19.77 -11.22 -4.17
C ASN A 33 -19.49 -10.95 -5.65
N ALA A 34 -18.59 -11.75 -6.24
CA ALA A 34 -18.18 -11.62 -7.64
C ALA A 34 -19.32 -11.74 -8.67
N TYR A 35 -20.49 -12.27 -8.27
CA TYR A 35 -21.67 -12.36 -9.13
C TYR A 35 -22.57 -11.12 -9.10
N SER A 36 -22.45 -10.28 -8.08
CA SER A 36 -23.26 -9.05 -7.91
C SER A 36 -22.46 -7.76 -7.98
N SER A 37 -21.13 -7.85 -7.84
CA SER A 37 -20.22 -6.71 -7.93
C SER A 37 -19.88 -6.41 -9.38
N ASP A 38 -19.80 -5.13 -9.73
CA ASP A 38 -19.32 -4.71 -11.04
C ASP A 38 -17.87 -5.21 -11.22
N PRO A 39 -17.52 -5.89 -12.31
CA PRO A 39 -16.14 -6.27 -12.63
C PRO A 39 -15.16 -5.10 -12.56
N HIS A 40 -15.62 -3.87 -12.85
CA HIS A 40 -14.84 -2.65 -12.71
C HIS A 40 -14.48 -2.34 -11.26
N ASP A 41 -15.38 -2.59 -10.30
CA ASP A 41 -15.13 -2.38 -8.87
C ASP A 41 -14.06 -3.35 -8.36
N LEU A 42 -14.14 -4.61 -8.76
CA LEU A 42 -13.13 -5.62 -8.40
C LEU A 42 -11.75 -5.27 -8.95
N SER A 43 -11.69 -4.86 -10.22
CA SER A 43 -10.44 -4.44 -10.87
C SER A 43 -9.84 -3.21 -10.17
N ALA A 44 -10.65 -2.21 -9.87
CA ALA A 44 -10.19 -0.98 -9.21
C ALA A 44 -9.64 -1.26 -7.79
N VAL A 45 -10.31 -2.13 -7.02
CA VAL A 45 -9.82 -2.49 -5.67
C VAL A 45 -8.53 -3.30 -5.75
N CYS A 46 -8.40 -4.22 -6.72
CA CYS A 46 -7.16 -4.96 -6.97
C CYS A 46 -6.00 -4.02 -7.37
N GLU A 47 -6.24 -3.08 -8.27
CA GLU A 47 -5.24 -2.10 -8.72
C GLU A 47 -4.79 -1.20 -7.56
N ALA A 48 -5.74 -0.64 -6.80
CA ALA A 48 -5.44 0.17 -5.62
C ALA A 48 -4.65 -0.62 -4.57
N THR A 49 -4.99 -1.89 -4.35
CA THR A 49 -4.24 -2.77 -3.46
C THR A 49 -2.80 -2.97 -3.94
N SER A 50 -2.61 -3.24 -5.24
CA SER A 50 -1.29 -3.42 -5.83
C SER A 50 -0.43 -2.17 -5.70
N LEU A 51 -1.00 -0.98 -5.93
CA LEU A 51 -0.29 0.29 -5.78
C LEU A 51 0.15 0.52 -4.34
N LEU A 52 -0.73 0.31 -3.35
CA LEU A 52 -0.40 0.45 -1.94
C LEU A 52 0.72 -0.51 -1.52
N LEU A 53 0.71 -1.74 -2.01
CA LEU A 53 1.80 -2.71 -1.75
C LEU A 53 3.12 -2.24 -2.36
N GLN A 54 3.10 -1.79 -3.61
CA GLN A 54 4.30 -1.27 -4.28
C GLN A 54 4.88 -0.06 -3.53
N GLU A 55 4.06 0.91 -3.17
CA GLU A 55 4.49 2.10 -2.44
C GLU A 55 5.06 1.75 -1.05
N GLY A 56 4.45 0.80 -0.34
CA GLY A 56 4.98 0.29 0.92
C GLY A 56 6.37 -0.34 0.74
N CYS A 57 6.54 -1.17 -0.30
CA CYS A 57 7.83 -1.78 -0.64
C CYS A 57 8.88 -0.73 -1.06
N ASP A 58 8.51 0.29 -1.83
CA ASP A 58 9.41 1.35 -2.26
C ASP A 58 9.95 2.13 -1.06
N VAL A 59 9.07 2.44 -0.09
CA VAL A 59 9.47 3.10 1.18
C VAL A 59 10.42 2.24 1.99
N LEU A 60 10.16 0.92 2.08
CA LEU A 60 11.09 -0.02 2.73
C LEU A 60 12.42 -0.12 1.98
N GLY A 61 12.41 -0.10 0.63
CA GLY A 61 13.62 -0.09 -0.19
C GLY A 61 14.51 1.12 0.10
N VAL A 62 13.91 2.30 0.27
CA VAL A 62 14.64 3.51 0.70
C VAL A 62 15.27 3.34 2.08
N LEU A 63 14.61 2.64 3.00
CA LEU A 63 15.15 2.36 4.33
C LEU A 63 16.36 1.40 4.26
N VAL A 64 16.23 0.31 3.51
CA VAL A 64 17.34 -0.65 3.31
C VAL A 64 18.56 0.05 2.71
N LEU A 65 18.37 0.92 1.72
CA LEU A 65 19.45 1.70 1.11
C LEU A 65 20.09 2.73 2.06
N ARG A 66 19.45 3.08 3.17
CA ARG A 66 20.01 3.99 4.19
C ARG A 66 20.82 3.25 5.26
N GLU A 67 20.62 1.94 5.41
CA GLU A 67 21.35 1.10 6.36
C GLU A 67 22.67 0.54 5.80
N VAL A 68 22.84 0.56 4.46
CA VAL A 68 24.07 0.18 3.72
C VAL A 68 24.95 1.40 3.50
#